data_AF-A0A2V2SBL3-F1
#
_entry.id   AF-A0A2V2SBL3-F1
#
_cell.length_a   1.000
_cell.length_b   1.000
_cell.length_c   1.000
_cell.angle_alpha   90.00
_cell.angle_beta   90.00
_cell.angle_gamma   90.00
#
_symmetry.space_group_name_H-M   'P 1'
#
loop_
_entity.id
_entity.type
_entity.pdbx_description
1 polymer ?
#
loop_
_entity_poly.entity_id
_entity_poly.type
_entity_poly.pdbx_seq_one_letter_code
_entity_poly.pdbx_strand_id
1 'polypeptide(L)'
;MLNPAMNRWAIFCRPAGLSTAWLLFGTLLLSQNLAIANPAAHPKRMIQSHAVDLTPLIRWWEEPHGPRPLMRWKHLHGTLEQEANFAWVIRGKIEGVAGPQVFVLKNPPREGPRRHKELQDSIAKMEQERAVAEQIARLPAYDGWHWEYYALVQTPTVDFHRIEQARETVADLDARIHAAREELDHMSHSQGRFKVDLFALQLNQLDNGRPVFDFGYWNWPG
;
A
#
# COMPACT_ATOMS: atom_id res chain seq x y z
N MET A 1 61.44 35.16 -21.74
CA MET A 1 60.72 34.39 -22.77
C MET A 1 59.97 33.25 -22.07
N LEU A 2 58.64 33.33 -22.14
CA LEU A 2 57.59 32.30 -22.01
C LEU A 2 57.60 31.33 -20.80
N ASN A 3 56.70 31.64 -19.86
CA ASN A 3 55.99 30.67 -19.02
C ASN A 3 54.97 29.91 -19.90
N PRO A 4 54.67 28.62 -19.63
CA PRO A 4 53.28 28.33 -19.27
C PRO A 4 53.12 27.26 -18.20
N ALA A 5 52.50 27.67 -17.09
CA ALA A 5 51.71 26.81 -16.23
C ALA A 5 50.40 26.46 -16.96
N MET A 6 50.22 25.20 -17.33
CA MET A 6 48.95 24.70 -17.87
C MET A 6 48.09 24.14 -16.75
N ASN A 7 47.07 24.92 -16.43
CA ASN A 7 45.85 24.57 -15.73
C ASN A 7 45.28 23.22 -16.19
N ARG A 8 45.18 22.26 -15.27
CA ARG A 8 44.28 21.10 -15.38
C ARG A 8 43.25 21.15 -14.25
N TRP A 9 42.33 22.10 -14.37
CA TRP A 9 41.05 22.02 -13.66
C TRP A 9 40.14 21.11 -14.47
N ALA A 10 40.13 19.82 -14.15
CA ALA A 10 39.10 18.91 -14.62
C ALA A 10 37.80 19.27 -13.88
N ILE A 11 36.97 20.11 -14.52
CA ILE A 11 35.61 20.38 -14.08
C ILE A 11 34.83 19.09 -14.27
N PHE A 12 34.68 18.32 -13.19
CA PHE A 12 33.71 17.25 -13.08
C PHE A 12 32.31 17.87 -13.12
N CYS A 13 31.72 17.95 -14.31
CA CYS A 13 30.29 18.20 -14.47
C CYS A 13 29.53 16.99 -13.91
N ARG A 14 29.15 17.04 -12.63
CA ARG A 14 28.13 16.14 -12.07
C ARG A 14 26.80 16.44 -12.79
N PRO A 15 26.13 15.44 -13.40
CA PRO A 15 24.81 15.63 -13.98
C PRO A 15 23.79 15.85 -12.85
N ALA A 16 23.58 17.10 -12.44
CA ALA A 16 22.69 17.49 -11.36
C ALA A 16 21.19 17.46 -11.72
N GLY A 17 20.78 16.81 -12.82
CA GLY A 17 19.47 17.03 -13.44
C GLY A 17 18.56 15.81 -13.66
N LEU A 18 19.00 14.58 -13.37
CA LEU A 18 18.23 13.37 -13.74
C LEU A 18 17.61 12.61 -12.56
N SER A 19 17.92 12.96 -11.31
CA SER A 19 17.45 12.22 -10.14
C SER A 19 16.06 12.67 -9.64
N THR A 20 15.67 13.93 -9.86
CA THR A 20 14.38 14.47 -9.38
C THR A 20 13.18 14.00 -10.20
N ALA A 21 13.36 13.66 -11.48
CA ALA A 21 12.27 13.20 -12.34
C ALA A 21 11.77 11.79 -11.97
N TRP A 22 12.65 10.92 -11.46
CA TRP A 22 12.27 9.56 -11.03
C TRP A 22 11.49 9.55 -9.72
N LEU A 23 11.78 10.46 -8.80
CA LEU A 23 11.07 10.56 -7.52
C LEU A 23 9.59 10.98 -7.70
N LEU A 24 9.30 11.87 -8.65
CA LEU A 24 7.92 12.31 -8.91
C LEU A 24 7.06 11.24 -9.61
N PHE A 25 7.67 10.40 -10.46
CA PHE A 25 6.93 9.32 -11.13
C PHE A 25 6.60 8.17 -10.17
N GLY A 26 7.47 7.89 -9.19
CA GLY A 26 7.21 6.90 -8.14
C GLY A 26 6.03 7.27 -7.24
N THR A 27 5.88 8.55 -6.89
CA THR A 27 4.77 9.02 -6.03
C THR A 27 3.40 8.98 -6.72
N LEU A 28 3.33 9.16 -8.04
CA LEU A 28 2.06 9.22 -8.76
C LEU A 28 1.41 7.84 -8.99
N LEU A 29 2.20 6.76 -8.92
CA LEU A 29 1.68 5.38 -9.01
C LEU A 29 1.12 4.87 -7.68
N LEU A 30 1.50 5.49 -6.55
CA LEU A 30 0.99 5.12 -5.22
C LEU A 30 -0.40 5.71 -4.94
N SER A 31 -0.79 6.81 -5.59
CA SER A 31 -2.09 7.45 -5.35
C SER A 31 -3.28 6.74 -6.01
N GLN A 32 -3.04 5.78 -6.92
CA GLN A 32 -4.13 5.02 -7.55
C GLN A 32 -4.63 3.84 -6.70
N ASN A 33 -3.92 3.50 -5.62
CA ASN A 33 -4.33 2.43 -4.69
C ASN A 33 -5.16 2.93 -3.50
N LEU A 34 -5.73 4.14 -3.59
CA LEU A 34 -6.54 4.71 -2.51
C LEU A 34 -7.82 3.89 -2.29
N ALA A 35 -7.66 2.95 -1.36
CA ALA A 35 -8.66 2.31 -0.51
C ALA A 35 -9.46 1.15 -1.13
N ILE A 36 -8.84 -0.02 -1.03
CA ILE A 36 -9.50 -1.33 -1.14
C ILE A 36 -10.64 -1.50 -0.09
N ALA A 37 -10.53 -0.82 1.05
CA ALA A 37 -11.59 -0.72 2.06
C ALA A 37 -12.36 0.63 1.92
N ASN A 38 -12.81 0.93 0.70
CA ASN A 38 -13.65 2.08 0.41
C ASN A 38 -15.00 1.60 -0.15
N PRO A 39 -16.14 2.03 0.43
CA PRO A 39 -17.45 1.70 -0.13
C PRO A 39 -17.63 2.17 -1.59
N ALA A 40 -16.85 3.16 -2.03
CA ALA A 40 -16.87 3.70 -3.39
C ALA A 40 -15.95 2.97 -4.39
N ALA A 41 -15.14 1.99 -3.98
CA ALA A 41 -14.17 1.33 -4.87
C ALA A 41 -14.82 0.62 -6.08
N HIS A 42 -16.06 0.12 -5.91
CA HIS A 42 -16.78 -0.60 -6.95
C HIS A 42 -18.21 -0.08 -7.07
N PRO A 43 -18.44 1.06 -7.75
CA PRO A 43 -19.76 1.67 -7.84
C PRO A 43 -20.69 0.91 -8.80
N LYS A 44 -20.17 0.20 -9.80
CA LYS A 44 -20.96 -0.59 -10.76
C LYS A 44 -20.72 -2.07 -10.54
N ARG A 45 -21.79 -2.86 -10.36
CA ARG A 45 -21.71 -4.29 -10.04
C ARG A 45 -22.78 -5.09 -10.76
N MET A 46 -22.56 -6.41 -10.88
CA MET A 46 -23.50 -7.36 -11.46
C MET A 46 -24.07 -8.26 -10.36
N ILE A 47 -25.39 -8.25 -10.19
CA ILE A 47 -26.12 -9.17 -9.31
C ILE A 47 -27.11 -9.96 -10.14
N GLN A 48 -26.96 -11.29 -10.16
CA GLN A 48 -27.86 -12.18 -10.91
C GLN A 48 -28.08 -11.71 -12.37
N SER A 49 -26.98 -11.39 -13.07
CA SER A 49 -26.99 -10.86 -14.45
C SER A 49 -27.57 -9.45 -14.64
N HIS A 50 -27.88 -8.72 -13.57
CA HIS A 50 -28.34 -7.33 -13.64
C HIS A 50 -27.24 -6.37 -13.21
N ALA A 51 -26.94 -5.37 -14.04
CA ALA A 51 -26.04 -4.29 -13.68
C ALA A 51 -26.74 -3.34 -12.70
N VAL A 52 -26.07 -3.04 -11.60
CA VAL A 52 -26.53 -2.11 -10.56
C VAL A 52 -25.49 -1.02 -10.39
N ASP A 53 -25.93 0.22 -10.45
CA ASP A 53 -25.12 1.41 -10.17
C ASP A 53 -25.40 1.91 -8.75
N LEU A 54 -24.37 1.86 -7.91
CA LEU A 54 -24.38 2.31 -6.52
C LEU A 54 -24.01 3.79 -6.36
N THR A 55 -23.64 4.49 -7.45
CA THR A 55 -23.26 5.91 -7.40
C THR A 55 -24.30 6.78 -6.67
N PRO A 56 -25.62 6.62 -6.89
CA PRO A 56 -26.62 7.40 -6.14
C PRO A 56 -26.60 7.12 -4.64
N LEU A 57 -26.37 5.86 -4.25
CA LEU A 57 -26.28 5.45 -2.84
C LEU A 57 -25.01 5.99 -2.18
N ILE A 58 -23.88 5.95 -2.87
CA ILE A 58 -22.61 6.49 -2.38
C ILE A 58 -22.73 8.00 -2.15
N ARG A 59 -23.28 8.74 -3.13
CA ARG A 59 -23.52 10.19 -2.98
C ARG A 59 -24.49 10.50 -1.83
N TRP A 60 -25.57 9.74 -1.70
CA TRP A 60 -26.50 9.88 -0.57
C TRP A 60 -25.82 9.57 0.77
N TRP A 61 -24.90 8.62 0.82
CA TRP A 61 -24.17 8.28 2.04
C TRP A 61 -23.20 9.37 2.47
N GLU A 62 -22.50 9.98 1.51
CA GLU A 62 -21.60 11.12 1.75
C GLU A 62 -22.37 12.37 2.18
N GLU A 63 -23.51 12.63 1.54
CA GLU A 63 -24.33 13.82 1.79
C GLU A 63 -25.84 13.47 1.83
N PRO A 64 -26.35 13.00 2.99
CA PRO A 64 -27.73 12.48 3.10
C PRO A 64 -28.80 13.54 2.82
N HIS A 65 -29.35 13.49 1.60
CA HIS A 65 -30.42 14.36 1.15
C HIS A 65 -31.57 13.56 0.52
N GLY A 66 -32.79 13.80 1.00
CA GLY A 66 -33.99 13.15 0.46
C GLY A 66 -34.11 11.65 0.81
N PRO A 67 -35.01 10.93 0.12
CA PRO A 67 -35.21 9.51 0.35
C PRO A 67 -33.99 8.72 -0.09
N ARG A 68 -33.57 7.78 0.76
CA ARG A 68 -32.42 6.93 0.49
C ARG A 68 -32.66 6.02 -0.75
N PRO A 69 -31.78 6.04 -1.76
CA PRO A 69 -31.85 5.10 -2.86
C PRO A 69 -31.41 3.70 -2.41
N LEU A 70 -31.84 2.66 -3.14
CA LEU A 70 -31.34 1.30 -2.98
C LEU A 70 -31.41 0.76 -1.52
N MET A 71 -32.55 0.93 -0.85
CA MET A 71 -32.79 0.60 0.58
C MET A 71 -32.31 -0.79 1.07
N ARG A 72 -32.23 -1.78 0.17
CA ARG A 72 -31.76 -3.14 0.47
C ARG A 72 -30.24 -3.28 0.51
N TRP A 73 -29.51 -2.31 -0.02
CA TRP A 73 -28.06 -2.26 0.06
C TRP A 73 -27.66 -1.64 1.39
N LYS A 74 -26.88 -2.38 2.18
CA LYS A 74 -26.43 -1.97 3.51
C LYS A 74 -24.96 -1.66 3.48
N HIS A 75 -24.57 -0.61 4.19
CA HIS A 75 -23.18 -0.37 4.54
C HIS A 75 -22.75 -1.39 5.59
N LEU A 76 -21.66 -2.11 5.29
CA LEU A 76 -21.08 -3.14 6.13
C LEU A 76 -19.67 -2.70 6.49
N HIS A 77 -19.36 -2.68 7.78
CA HIS A 77 -18.02 -2.36 8.25
C HIS A 77 -17.57 -3.33 9.34
N GLY A 78 -16.34 -3.81 9.28
CA GLY A 78 -15.86 -4.83 10.22
C GLY A 78 -14.47 -5.36 9.90
N THR A 79 -14.20 -6.55 10.41
CA THR A 79 -12.95 -7.29 10.17
C THR A 79 -13.26 -8.67 9.60
N LEU A 80 -12.48 -9.07 8.60
CA LEU A 80 -12.51 -10.43 8.06
C LEU A 80 -12.07 -11.43 9.15
N GLU A 81 -12.93 -12.39 9.50
CA GLU A 81 -12.59 -13.49 10.42
C GLU A 81 -12.19 -14.76 9.67
N GLN A 82 -12.88 -15.07 8.57
CA GLN A 82 -12.64 -16.28 7.80
C GLN A 82 -12.91 -16.05 6.31
N GLU A 83 -12.01 -16.56 5.48
CA GLU A 83 -12.18 -16.65 4.03
C GLU A 83 -12.61 -18.08 3.64
N ALA A 84 -13.72 -18.18 2.91
CA ALA A 84 -14.17 -19.39 2.26
C ALA A 84 -14.25 -19.15 0.74
N ASN A 85 -14.26 -20.22 -0.07
CA ASN A 85 -14.10 -20.15 -1.53
C ASN A 85 -14.93 -19.07 -2.25
N PHE A 86 -16.15 -18.79 -1.78
CA PHE A 86 -17.06 -17.79 -2.36
C PHE A 86 -17.71 -16.87 -1.31
N ALA A 87 -17.22 -16.89 -0.08
CA ALA A 87 -17.82 -16.13 1.00
C ALA A 87 -16.79 -15.68 2.03
N TRP A 88 -17.04 -14.52 2.62
CA TRP A 88 -16.31 -14.05 3.79
C TRP A 88 -17.22 -14.09 5.01
N VAL A 89 -16.67 -14.54 6.14
CA VAL A 89 -17.29 -14.37 7.46
C VAL A 89 -16.68 -13.12 8.08
N ILE A 90 -17.52 -12.14 8.39
CA ILE A 90 -17.10 -10.84 8.88
C ILE A 90 -17.73 -10.61 10.24
N ARG A 91 -16.93 -10.12 11.19
CA ARG A 91 -17.43 -9.55 12.45
C ARG A 91 -17.40 -8.03 12.32
N GLY A 92 -18.55 -7.40 12.45
CA GLY A 92 -18.68 -5.97 12.18
C GLY A 92 -20.04 -5.42 12.55
N LYS A 93 -20.31 -4.17 12.17
CA LYS A 93 -21.67 -3.62 12.25
C LYS A 93 -22.30 -3.59 10.86
N ILE A 94 -23.62 -3.67 10.88
CA ILE A 94 -24.49 -3.63 9.72
C ILE A 94 -25.34 -2.38 9.87
N GLU A 95 -25.44 -1.60 8.80
CA GLU A 95 -26.26 -0.41 8.81
C GLU A 95 -27.72 -0.67 9.20
N GLY A 96 -28.21 0.10 10.18
CA GLY A 96 -29.56 -0.03 10.72
C GLY A 96 -29.75 -1.16 11.73
N VAL A 97 -28.69 -1.89 12.08
CA VAL A 97 -28.72 -2.93 13.11
C VAL A 97 -27.89 -2.47 14.31
N ALA A 98 -28.42 -2.68 15.52
CA ALA A 98 -27.76 -2.27 16.75
C ALA A 98 -26.62 -3.26 17.11
N GLY A 99 -25.41 -2.72 17.28
CA GLY A 99 -24.26 -3.46 17.80
C GLY A 99 -23.48 -4.27 16.74
N PRO A 100 -22.30 -4.79 17.12
CA PRO A 100 -21.52 -5.66 16.26
C PRO A 100 -22.07 -7.09 16.24
N GLN A 101 -22.06 -7.72 15.07
CA GLN A 101 -22.50 -9.09 14.86
C GLN A 101 -21.66 -9.78 13.77
N VAL A 102 -21.83 -11.09 13.65
CA VAL A 102 -21.20 -11.90 12.60
C VAL A 102 -22.16 -12.06 11.42
N PHE A 103 -21.68 -11.81 10.22
CA PHE A 103 -22.45 -11.94 8.99
C PHE A 103 -21.61 -12.55 7.86
N VAL A 104 -22.30 -13.04 6.83
CA VAL A 104 -21.67 -13.70 5.67
C VAL A 104 -21.80 -12.81 4.45
N LEU A 105 -20.69 -12.54 3.77
CA LEU A 105 -20.64 -11.81 2.52
C LEU A 105 -20.32 -12.75 1.37
N LYS A 106 -21.26 -12.95 0.45
CA LYS A 106 -21.10 -13.70 -0.79
C LYS A 106 -20.42 -12.84 -1.86
N ASN A 107 -19.68 -13.53 -2.74
CA ASN A 107 -18.96 -12.94 -3.88
C ASN A 107 -18.04 -11.76 -3.50
N PRO A 108 -17.26 -11.86 -2.41
CA PRO A 108 -16.48 -10.72 -1.93
C PRO A 108 -15.34 -10.36 -2.90
N PRO A 109 -14.86 -9.10 -2.89
CA PRO A 109 -13.75 -8.67 -3.74
C PRO A 109 -12.43 -9.32 -3.31
N ARG A 110 -11.85 -10.18 -4.15
CA ARG A 110 -10.66 -10.98 -3.78
C ARG A 110 -9.36 -10.20 -3.74
N GLU A 111 -9.29 -9.07 -4.42
CA GLU A 111 -8.05 -8.30 -4.58
C GLU A 111 -7.52 -7.77 -3.25
N GLY A 112 -8.42 -7.43 -2.33
CA GLY A 112 -8.06 -6.81 -1.07
C GLY A 112 -7.27 -7.68 -0.12
N PRO A 113 -7.82 -8.82 0.34
CA PRO A 113 -7.07 -9.74 1.20
C PRO A 113 -5.81 -10.28 0.53
N ARG A 114 -5.82 -10.47 -0.80
CA ARG A 114 -4.63 -10.87 -1.55
C ARG A 114 -3.53 -9.81 -1.43
N ARG A 115 -3.85 -8.55 -1.72
CA ARG A 115 -2.89 -7.43 -1.62
C ARG A 115 -2.40 -7.23 -0.18
N HIS A 116 -3.29 -7.36 0.81
CA HIS A 116 -2.95 -7.31 2.24
C HIS A 116 -1.88 -8.35 2.59
N LYS A 117 -2.09 -9.60 2.17
CA LYS A 117 -1.13 -10.68 2.38
C LYS A 117 0.18 -10.47 1.62
N GLU A 118 0.11 -10.05 0.36
CA GLU A 118 1.29 -9.71 -0.45
C GLU A 118 2.14 -8.63 0.22
N LEU A 119 1.51 -7.59 0.78
CA LEU A 119 2.21 -6.54 1.51
C LEU A 119 2.90 -7.08 2.77
N GLN A 120 2.21 -7.90 3.57
CA GLN A 120 2.79 -8.52 4.76
C GLN A 120 4.02 -9.37 4.42
N ASP A 121 3.91 -10.23 3.41
CA ASP A 121 5.01 -11.08 2.95
C ASP A 121 6.17 -10.24 2.38
N SER A 122 5.85 -9.16 1.65
CA SER A 122 6.86 -8.27 1.06
C SER A 122 7.63 -7.46 2.10
N ILE A 123 6.96 -6.98 3.17
CA ILE A 123 7.59 -6.23 4.26
C ILE A 123 8.60 -7.13 4.96
N ALA A 124 8.22 -8.36 5.31
CA ALA A 124 9.12 -9.31 5.96
C ALA A 124 10.37 -9.59 5.10
N LYS A 125 10.19 -9.74 3.77
CA LYS A 125 11.30 -9.93 2.84
C LYS A 125 12.22 -8.70 2.76
N MET A 126 11.64 -7.50 2.63
CA MET A 126 12.41 -6.25 2.57
C MET A 126 13.16 -5.98 3.88
N GLU A 127 12.59 -6.31 5.04
CA GLU A 127 13.27 -6.22 6.34
C GLU A 127 14.48 -7.15 6.42
N GLN A 128 14.37 -8.36 5.88
CA GLN A 128 15.50 -9.28 5.80
C GLN A 128 16.62 -8.74 4.90
N GLU A 129 16.27 -8.24 3.71
CA GLU A 129 17.23 -7.62 2.76
C GLU A 129 17.90 -6.39 3.39
N ARG A 130 17.11 -5.56 4.09
CA ARG A 130 17.58 -4.38 4.81
C ARG A 130 18.59 -4.75 5.89
N ALA A 131 18.32 -5.78 6.69
CA ALA A 131 19.24 -6.22 7.73
C ALA A 131 20.60 -6.68 7.17
N VAL A 132 20.61 -7.34 6.00
CA VAL A 132 21.85 -7.73 5.33
C VAL A 132 22.61 -6.51 4.80
N ALA A 133 21.92 -5.57 4.14
CA ALA A 133 22.53 -4.34 3.65
C ALA A 133 23.08 -3.48 4.80
N GLU A 134 22.37 -3.44 5.94
CA GLU A 134 22.76 -2.69 7.13
C GLU A 134 24.08 -3.22 7.73
N GLN A 135 24.31 -4.53 7.71
CA GLN A 135 25.59 -5.10 8.17
C GLN A 135 26.78 -4.59 7.34
N ILE A 136 26.61 -4.43 6.03
CA ILE A 136 27.64 -3.92 5.12
C ILE A 136 27.78 -2.40 5.30
N ALA A 137 26.67 -1.67 5.41
CA ALA A 137 26.64 -0.21 5.57
C ALA A 137 27.32 0.29 6.85
N ARG A 138 27.39 -0.56 7.88
CA ARG A 138 28.08 -0.30 9.16
C ARG A 138 29.61 -0.43 9.09
N LEU A 139 30.16 -1.01 8.03
CA LEU A 139 31.61 -1.09 7.86
C LEU A 139 32.20 0.32 7.67
N PRO A 140 33.46 0.55 8.09
CA PRO A 140 34.12 1.83 7.87
C PRO A 140 34.36 2.05 6.37
N ALA A 141 33.79 3.12 5.84
CA ALA A 141 34.00 3.52 4.44
C ALA A 141 35.40 4.13 4.21
N TYR A 142 36.03 4.63 5.27
CA TYR A 142 37.36 5.25 5.22
C TYR A 142 38.27 4.64 6.30
N ASP A 143 39.55 4.44 5.98
CA ASP A 143 40.56 3.86 6.88
C ASP A 143 41.06 4.84 7.96
N GLY A 144 40.56 6.08 7.93
CA GLY A 144 40.89 7.14 8.88
C GLY A 144 41.35 8.41 8.18
N TRP A 145 41.85 9.34 8.99
CA TRP A 145 42.45 10.59 8.52
C TRP A 145 43.97 10.45 8.53
N HIS A 146 44.63 10.86 7.46
CA HIS A 146 46.08 10.97 7.39
C HIS A 146 46.49 12.30 6.77
N TRP A 147 47.72 12.73 7.07
CA TRP A 147 48.29 13.95 6.52
C TRP A 147 49.00 13.64 5.20
N GLU A 148 48.59 14.31 4.11
CA GLU A 148 49.29 14.32 2.83
C GLU A 148 49.74 15.75 2.53
N TYR A 149 51.05 15.97 2.37
CA TYR A 149 51.82 17.18 1.97
C TYR A 149 51.29 18.58 2.39
N TYR A 150 50.01 18.92 2.20
CA TYR A 150 49.39 20.19 2.59
C TYR A 150 47.96 20.07 3.16
N ALA A 151 47.39 18.88 3.36
CA ALA A 151 46.03 18.71 3.86
C ALA A 151 45.81 17.42 4.67
N LEU A 152 44.77 17.44 5.51
CA LEU A 152 44.21 16.26 6.15
C LEU A 152 43.24 15.60 5.17
N VAL A 153 43.49 14.36 4.78
CA VAL A 153 42.72 13.62 3.78
C VAL A 153 42.17 12.33 4.39
N GLN A 154 41.04 11.83 3.89
CA GLN A 154 40.51 10.50 4.22
C GLN A 154 40.81 9.53 3.08
N THR A 155 41.40 8.38 3.39
CA THR A 155 41.57 7.30 2.40
C THR A 155 40.34 6.41 2.38
N PRO A 156 39.65 6.22 1.24
CA PRO A 156 38.56 5.25 1.12
C PRO A 156 39.10 3.82 1.30
N THR A 157 38.33 2.96 1.96
CA THR A 157 38.68 1.53 2.07
C THR A 157 38.52 0.83 0.73
N VAL A 158 39.07 -0.39 0.61
CA VAL A 158 38.90 -1.24 -0.59
C VAL A 158 37.41 -1.50 -0.88
N ASP A 159 36.59 -1.56 0.17
CA ASP A 159 35.14 -1.80 0.09
C ASP A 159 34.30 -0.51 0.02
N PHE A 160 34.91 0.68 -0.11
CA PHE A 160 34.22 1.97 -0.05
C PHE A 160 32.94 2.02 -0.90
N HIS A 161 33.03 1.65 -2.18
CA HIS A 161 31.88 1.66 -3.10
C HIS A 161 30.77 0.70 -2.67
N ARG A 162 31.14 -0.47 -2.14
CA ARG A 162 30.18 -1.47 -1.64
C ARG A 162 29.46 -0.95 -0.40
N ILE A 163 30.17 -0.25 0.48
CA ILE A 163 29.61 0.32 1.71
C ILE A 163 28.65 1.47 1.38
N GLU A 164 29.04 2.38 0.48
CA GLU A 164 28.17 3.47 0.03
C GLU A 164 26.91 2.95 -0.69
N GLN A 165 27.06 1.97 -1.58
CA GLN A 165 25.91 1.33 -2.25
C GLN A 165 24.99 0.64 -1.22
N ALA A 166 25.55 0.02 -0.18
CA ALA A 166 24.75 -0.59 0.88
C ALA A 166 23.97 0.48 1.69
N ARG A 167 24.54 1.66 1.95
CA ARG A 167 23.85 2.78 2.60
C ARG A 167 22.68 3.30 1.76
N GLU A 168 22.89 3.48 0.46
CA GLU A 168 21.81 3.87 -0.47
C GLU A 168 20.70 2.81 -0.51
N THR A 169 21.08 1.53 -0.55
CA THR A 169 20.13 0.40 -0.53
C THR A 169 19.30 0.38 0.75
N VAL A 170 19.90 0.63 1.92
CA VAL A 170 19.16 0.71 3.19
C VAL A 170 18.15 1.85 3.15
N ALA A 171 18.53 3.03 2.65
CA ALA A 171 17.63 4.18 2.55
C ALA A 171 16.44 3.91 1.61
N ASP A 172 16.67 3.27 0.46
CA ASP A 172 15.59 2.86 -0.47
C ASP A 172 14.64 1.85 0.19
N LEU A 173 15.19 0.82 0.84
CA LEU A 173 14.40 -0.19 1.52
C LEU A 173 13.58 0.40 2.66
N ASP A 174 14.14 1.34 3.44
CA ASP A 174 13.41 2.04 4.51
C ASP A 174 12.21 2.81 3.95
N ALA A 175 12.38 3.53 2.84
CA ALA A 175 11.29 4.25 2.19
C ALA A 175 10.18 3.30 1.68
N ARG A 176 10.57 2.17 1.08
CA ARG A 176 9.63 1.17 0.56
C ARG A 176 8.88 0.42 1.68
N ILE A 177 9.57 0.06 2.75
CA ILE A 177 8.97 -0.56 3.94
C ILE A 177 7.95 0.40 4.57
N HIS A 178 8.30 1.69 4.68
CA HIS A 178 7.39 2.71 5.20
C HIS A 178 6.11 2.80 4.36
N ALA A 179 6.24 2.98 3.03
CA ALA A 179 5.10 3.06 2.13
C ALA A 179 4.22 1.80 2.18
N ALA A 180 4.82 0.61 2.24
CA ALA A 180 4.09 -0.64 2.36
C ALA A 180 3.33 -0.77 3.69
N ARG A 181 3.92 -0.28 4.79
CA ARG A 181 3.27 -0.25 6.12
C ARG A 181 2.11 0.75 6.15
N GLU A 182 2.25 1.92 5.54
CA GLU A 182 1.16 2.90 5.42
C GLU A 182 -0.03 2.31 4.62
N GLU A 183 0.24 1.65 3.49
CA GLU A 183 -0.80 0.95 2.73
C GLU A 183 -1.46 -0.15 3.57
N LEU A 184 -0.67 -0.94 4.30
CA LEU A 184 -1.18 -2.00 5.17
C LEU A 184 -2.03 -1.44 6.32
N ASP A 185 -1.65 -0.32 6.91
CA ASP A 185 -2.39 0.35 8.00
C ASP A 185 -3.75 0.84 7.52
N HIS A 186 -3.85 1.35 6.28
CA HIS A 186 -5.12 1.72 5.68
C HIS A 186 -6.04 0.52 5.43
N MET A 187 -5.48 -0.65 5.13
CA MET A 187 -6.21 -1.89 4.88
C MET A 187 -6.48 -2.71 6.14
N SER A 188 -5.84 -2.40 7.26
CA SER A 188 -5.88 -3.19 8.48
C SER A 188 -6.72 -2.52 9.56
N HIS A 189 -7.31 -3.34 10.41
CA HIS A 189 -7.82 -2.88 11.70
C HIS A 189 -6.70 -2.89 12.75
N SER A 190 -6.96 -2.36 13.94
CA SER A 190 -5.96 -2.25 15.04
C SER A 190 -5.33 -3.58 15.47
N GLN A 191 -5.94 -4.71 15.11
CA GLN A 191 -5.43 -6.06 15.36
C GLN A 191 -4.65 -6.67 14.19
N GLY A 192 -4.31 -5.88 13.15
CA GLY A 192 -3.62 -6.36 11.94
C GLY A 192 -4.47 -7.23 11.01
N ARG A 193 -5.79 -7.33 11.28
CA ARG A 193 -6.74 -8.07 10.43
C ARG A 193 -7.24 -7.18 9.30
N PHE A 194 -7.54 -7.77 8.15
CA PHE A 194 -8.11 -7.07 7.01
C PHE A 194 -9.44 -6.38 7.37
N LYS A 195 -9.47 -5.06 7.18
CA LYS A 195 -10.64 -4.21 7.39
C LYS A 195 -11.59 -4.36 6.21
N VAL A 196 -12.86 -4.56 6.50
CA VAL A 196 -13.94 -4.56 5.50
C VAL A 196 -14.76 -3.29 5.68
N ASP A 197 -14.98 -2.56 4.59
CA ASP A 197 -15.79 -1.35 4.54
C ASP A 197 -16.41 -1.22 3.13
N LEU A 198 -17.66 -1.64 2.99
CA LEU A 198 -18.32 -1.76 1.68
C LEU A 198 -19.85 -1.71 1.76
N PHE A 199 -20.49 -1.41 0.63
CA PHE A 199 -21.92 -1.69 0.44
C PHE A 199 -22.15 -3.12 -0.05
N ALA A 200 -23.19 -3.78 0.43
CA ALA A 200 -23.63 -5.08 -0.11
C ALA A 200 -25.16 -5.23 -0.04
N LEU A 201 -25.72 -6.04 -0.95
CA LEU A 201 -27.14 -6.32 -1.01
C LEU A 201 -27.55 -7.28 0.09
N GLN A 202 -28.50 -6.89 0.94
CA GLN A 202 -29.08 -7.77 1.95
C GLN A 202 -29.97 -8.84 1.28
N LEU A 203 -29.60 -10.11 1.47
CA LEU A 203 -30.41 -11.25 1.07
C LEU A 203 -31.35 -11.65 2.21
N ASN A 204 -32.55 -12.12 1.87
CA ASN A 204 -33.48 -12.70 2.84
C ASN A 204 -33.09 -14.16 3.13
N GLN A 205 -31.82 -14.38 3.46
CA GLN A 205 -31.20 -15.69 3.69
C GLN A 205 -30.40 -15.65 4.99
N LEU A 206 -30.37 -16.80 5.67
CA LEU A 206 -29.51 -17.04 6.82
C LEU A 206 -28.57 -18.20 6.51
N ASP A 207 -27.30 -18.07 6.88
CA ASP A 207 -26.30 -19.14 6.82
C ASP A 207 -25.82 -19.43 8.25
N ASN A 208 -26.14 -20.60 8.78
CA ASN A 208 -25.91 -20.95 10.18
C ASN A 208 -26.44 -19.89 11.17
N GLY A 209 -27.62 -19.34 10.88
CA GLY A 209 -28.25 -18.28 11.68
C GLY A 209 -27.67 -16.86 11.47
N ARG A 210 -26.70 -16.69 10.56
CA ARG A 210 -26.07 -15.39 10.26
C ARG A 210 -26.71 -14.76 9.03
N PRO A 211 -26.97 -13.44 9.01
CA PRO A 211 -27.49 -12.78 7.82
C PRO A 211 -26.48 -12.82 6.68
N VAL A 212 -27.00 -13.03 5.48
CA VAL A 212 -26.22 -13.14 4.26
C VAL A 212 -26.37 -11.88 3.42
N PHE A 213 -25.25 -11.37 2.95
CA PHE A 213 -25.15 -10.24 2.03
C PHE A 213 -24.46 -10.68 0.74
N ASP A 214 -24.79 -10.03 -0.37
CA ASP A 214 -24.14 -10.25 -1.66
C ASP A 214 -23.43 -8.98 -2.09
N PHE A 215 -22.12 -9.07 -2.30
CA PHE A 215 -21.36 -7.95 -2.86
C PHE A 215 -21.72 -7.69 -4.33
N GLY A 216 -22.11 -8.74 -5.05
CA GLY A 216 -22.18 -8.80 -6.51
C GLY A 216 -20.84 -9.14 -7.15
N TYR A 217 -20.84 -9.44 -8.46
CA TYR A 217 -19.61 -9.58 -9.22
C TYR A 217 -19.24 -8.24 -9.84
N TRP A 218 -17.94 -7.95 -9.93
CA TRP A 218 -17.45 -6.75 -10.62
C TRP A 218 -16.72 -7.11 -11.92
N ASN A 219 -17.04 -8.23 -12.58
CA ASN A 219 -16.52 -8.46 -13.93
C ASN A 219 -17.28 -7.58 -14.93
N TRP A 220 -16.79 -6.35 -15.12
CA TRP A 220 -17.09 -5.59 -16.32
C TRP A 220 -16.22 -6.16 -17.44
N PRO A 221 -16.77 -6.66 -18.55
CA PRO A 221 -15.98 -6.93 -19.73
C PRO A 221 -15.42 -5.59 -20.23
N GLY A 222 -14.11 -5.39 -20.06
CA GLY A 222 -13.33 -4.43 -20.83
C GLY A 222 -12.97 -5.04 -22.16
#